data_AF-A0A2M7FUD8-F1
#
_entry.id   AF-A0A2M7FUD8-F1
#
_cell.length_a   1.000
_cell.length_b   1.000
_cell.length_c   1.000
_cell.angle_alpha   90.00
_cell.angle_beta   90.00
_cell.angle_gamma   90.00
#
_symmetry.space_group_name_H-M   'P 1'
#
loop_
_entity.id
_entity.type
_entity.pdbx_description
1 polymer ?
#
loop_
_entity_poly.entity_id
_entity_poly.type
_entity_poly.pdbx_seq_one_letter_code
_entity_poly.pdbx_strand_id
1 'polypeptide(L)' 'VQKEVEAEVAAAQKEAEKYGTLADSHAQNIGEMFEDVYKDMPAHLLRQRAELGD' A
#
# COMPACT_ATOMS: atom_id res chain seq x y z
N VAL A 1 -31.60 -1.76 4.57
CA VAL A 1 -30.62 -1.75 3.45
C VAL A 1 -29.83 -0.46 3.39
N GLN A 2 -30.37 0.68 2.92
CA GLN A 2 -29.57 1.91 2.71
C GLN A 2 -28.75 2.33 3.96
N LYS A 3 -29.41 2.48 5.12
CA LYS A 3 -28.74 2.85 6.38
C LYS A 3 -27.72 1.82 6.86
N GLU A 4 -27.94 0.54 6.58
CA GLU A 4 -27.04 -0.54 6.99
C GLU A 4 -25.76 -0.49 6.14
N VAL A 5 -25.90 -0.26 4.84
CA VAL A 5 -24.77 -0.07 3.92
C VAL A 5 -23.97 1.19 4.27
N GLU A 6 -24.65 2.29 4.61
CA GLU A 6 -23.97 3.51 5.07
C GLU A 6 -23.15 3.28 6.35
N ALA A 7 -23.71 2.53 7.30
CA ALA A 7 -23.01 2.17 8.52
C ALA A 7 -21.81 1.25 8.25
N GLU A 8 -21.97 0.29 7.34
CA GLU A 8 -20.90 -0.63 6.93
C GLU A 8 -19.74 0.10 6.24
N VAL A 9 -20.04 0.94 5.25
CA VAL A 9 -19.02 1.74 4.55
C VAL A 9 -18.30 2.69 5.51
N ALA A 10 -19.04 3.35 6.41
CA ALA A 10 -18.43 4.24 7.41
C ALA A 10 -17.54 3.49 8.40
N ALA A 11 -17.92 2.26 8.79
CA ALA A 11 -17.10 1.42 9.66
C ALA A 11 -15.82 0.96 8.92
N ALA A 12 -15.94 0.51 7.68
CA ALA A 12 -14.81 0.09 6.85
C ALA A 12 -13.82 1.25 6.61
N GLN A 13 -14.32 2.46 6.34
CA GLN A 13 -13.48 3.65 6.18
C GLN A 13 -12.67 3.93 7.45
N LYS A 14 -13.32 3.97 8.62
CA LYS A 14 -12.63 4.23 9.90
C LYS A 14 -11.58 3.17 10.24
N GLU A 15 -11.80 1.92 9.83
CA GLU A 15 -10.81 0.86 9.98
C GLU A 15 -9.63 1.08 9.03
N ALA A 16 -9.88 1.40 7.76
CA ALA A 16 -8.84 1.67 6.77
C ALA A 16 -7.95 2.87 7.12
N GLU A 17 -8.53 3.93 7.70
CA GLU A 17 -7.78 5.12 8.14
C GLU A 17 -6.69 4.80 9.18
N LYS A 18 -6.81 3.69 9.92
CA LYS A 18 -5.75 3.23 10.84
C LYS A 18 -4.49 2.75 10.12
N TYR A 19 -4.58 2.42 8.83
CA TYR A 19 -3.46 1.98 7.99
C TYR A 19 -2.79 3.13 7.23
N GLY A 20 -3.25 4.37 7.43
CA GLY A 20 -2.69 5.56 6.80
C GLY A 20 -3.74 6.37 6.04
N THR A 21 -3.44 7.65 5.84
CA THR A 21 -4.23 8.56 5.02
C THR A 21 -3.30 9.40 4.16
N LEU A 22 -3.81 10.20 3.21
CA LEU A 22 -2.95 11.13 2.48
C LEU A 22 -2.34 12.21 3.39
N ALA A 23 -2.99 12.54 4.50
CA ALA A 23 -2.50 13.51 5.48
C ALA A 23 -1.49 12.91 6.47
N ASP A 24 -1.65 11.62 6.78
CA ASP A 24 -0.75 10.83 7.62
C ASP A 24 -0.12 9.74 6.76
N SER A 25 1.01 10.10 6.13
CA SER A 25 1.76 9.21 5.27
C SER A 25 2.34 8.07 6.11
N HIS A 26 1.54 7.02 6.33
CA HIS A 26 2.07 5.73 6.72
C HIS A 26 2.95 5.27 5.57
N ALA A 27 4.26 5.42 5.74
CA ALA A 27 5.23 5.15 4.69
C ALA A 27 5.12 3.67 4.33
N GLN A 28 4.47 3.39 3.20
CA GLN A 28 4.57 2.09 2.57
C GLN A 28 6.05 1.81 2.32
N ASN A 29 6.46 0.56 2.51
CA ASN A 29 7.82 0.16 2.23
C ASN A 29 8.09 0.38 0.74
N ILE A 30 8.80 1.45 0.42
CA ILE A 30 9.06 1.87 -0.96
C ILE A 30 9.75 0.75 -1.74
N GLY A 31 10.54 -0.11 -1.08
CA GLY A 31 11.19 -1.26 -1.71
C GLY A 31 10.22 -2.33 -2.25
N GLU A 32 8.99 -2.40 -1.74
CA GLU A 32 7.97 -3.35 -2.19
C GLU A 32 7.42 -3.00 -3.58
N MET A 33 7.64 -1.78 -4.09
CA MET A 33 7.19 -1.39 -5.45
C MET A 33 7.79 -2.23 -6.58
N PHE A 34 8.90 -2.95 -6.29
CA PHE A 34 9.60 -3.81 -7.25
C PHE A 34 9.16 -5.27 -7.17
N GLU A 35 8.39 -5.65 -6.16
CA GLU A 35 7.89 -7.01 -5.95
C GLU A 35 6.71 -7.29 -6.90
N ASP A 36 6.47 -8.57 -7.18
CA ASP A 36 5.36 -9.06 -8.03
C ASP A 36 5.28 -8.53 -9.48
N VAL A 37 6.26 -7.74 -9.95
CA VAL A 37 6.38 -7.32 -11.37
C VAL A 37 6.66 -8.53 -12.28
N TYR A 38 7.49 -9.45 -11.80
CA TYR A 38 7.75 -10.75 -12.40
C TYR A 38 7.64 -11.82 -11.32
N LYS A 39 7.34 -13.06 -11.71
CA LYS A 39 7.33 -14.21 -10.79
C LYS A 39 8.64 -14.31 -10.00
N ASP A 40 9.76 -14.16 -10.71
CA ASP A 40 11.11 -14.17 -10.13
C ASP A 40 11.75 -12.82 -10.41
N MET A 41 12.24 -12.13 -9.37
CA MET A 41 12.77 -10.78 -9.52
C MET A 41 14.04 -10.77 -10.38
N PRO A 42 14.03 -10.12 -11.57
CA PRO A 42 15.18 -10.08 -12.45
C PRO A 42 16.26 -9.13 -11.92
N ALA A 43 17.51 -9.35 -12.33
CA ALA A 43 18.67 -8.60 -11.84
C ALA A 43 18.58 -7.08 -12.00
N HIS A 44 17.86 -6.57 -13.00
CA HIS A 44 17.69 -5.13 -13.19
C HIS A 44 16.76 -4.51 -12.13
N LEU A 45 15.70 -5.19 -11.70
CA LEU A 45 14.82 -4.71 -10.62
C LEU A 45 15.52 -4.78 -9.27
N LEU A 46 16.36 -5.80 -9.03
CA LEU A 46 17.21 -5.86 -7.84
C LEU A 46 18.16 -4.64 -7.75
N ARG A 47 18.77 -4.25 -8.87
CA ARG A 47 19.63 -3.05 -8.92
C ARG A 47 18.84 -1.77 -8.65
N GLN A 48 17.71 -1.58 -9.31
CA GLN A 48 16.87 -0.39 -9.12
C GLN A 48 16.34 -0.28 -7.68
N ARG A 49 15.98 -1.41 -7.05
CA ARG A 49 15.58 -1.43 -5.63
C ARG A 49 16.71 -0.99 -4.69
N ALA A 50 17.95 -1.38 -4.98
CA ALA A 50 19.11 -0.97 -4.21
C ALA A 50 19.41 0.53 -4.38
N GLU A 51 19.32 1.05 -5.61
CA GLU A 51 19.54 2.48 -5.93
C GLU A 51 18.53 3.41 -5.23
N LEU A 52 17.33 2.93 -4.89
CA LEU A 52 16.30 3.69 -4.19
C LEU A 52 16.48 3.69 -2.66
N GLY A 53 17.31 2.78 -2.13
CA GLY A 53 17.59 2.63 -0.70
C GLY A 53 18.79 3.41 -0.17
N ASP A 54 19.56 4.07 -1.06
CA ASP A 54 20.61 5.05 -0.76
C ASP A 54 20.04 6.48 -0.75
#